data_AF-A0A846T7U8-F1
#
_entry.id   AF-A0A846T7U8-F1
#
_cell.length_a   1.000
_cell.length_b   1.000
_cell.length_c   1.000
_cell.angle_alpha   90.00
_cell.angle_beta   90.00
_cell.angle_gamma   90.00
#
_symmetry.space_group_name_H-M   'P 1'
#
loop_
_entity.id
_entity.type
_entity.pdbx_description
1 polymer ?
#
loop_
_entity_poly.entity_id
_entity_poly.type
_entity_poly.pdbx_seq_one_letter_code
_entity_poly.pdbx_strand_id
1 'polypeptide(L)'
;MLQEYQPAQISQADYDWMNGSVPTIAVKTVLMSFDFSSKQNPYFTMRCQQLAKLGQVIRAHMGQLRQTGHPKWKEVNLDEAIGDWKPDTCSRSAILAAATRN
;
A
#
# COMPACT_ATOMS: atom_id res chain seq x y z
N MET A 1 -6.55 18.45 15.75
CA MET A 1 -5.60 17.97 14.72
C MET A 1 -6.39 17.00 13.84
N LEU A 2 -6.28 17.09 12.52
CA LEU A 2 -6.98 16.14 11.63
C LEU A 2 -6.40 14.72 11.83
N GLN A 3 -7.22 13.68 11.68
CA GLN A 3 -6.81 12.28 11.94
C GLN A 3 -5.64 11.84 11.04
N GLU A 4 -5.45 12.49 9.91
CA GLU A 4 -4.39 12.25 8.93
C GLU A 4 -3.01 12.69 9.43
N TYR A 5 -2.94 13.58 10.42
CA TYR A 5 -1.69 14.03 11.03
C TYR A 5 -1.48 13.34 12.37
N GLN A 6 -0.39 12.59 12.46
CA GLN A 6 0.01 11.90 13.69
C GLN A 6 1.30 12.53 14.24
N PRO A 7 1.43 12.68 15.56
CA PRO A 7 2.70 13.10 16.16
C PRO A 7 3.83 12.17 15.72
N ALA A 8 4.97 12.75 15.38
CA ALA A 8 6.16 12.03 14.97
C ALA A 8 7.41 12.74 15.50
N GLN A 9 8.55 12.07 15.36
CA GLN A 9 9.83 12.59 15.78
C GLN A 9 10.86 12.22 14.74
N ILE A 10 11.74 13.17 14.42
CA ILE A 10 12.96 12.91 13.65
C ILE A 10 14.13 13.01 14.64
N SER A 11 15.01 12.02 14.62
CA SER A 11 16.09 11.86 15.61
C SER A 11 17.39 11.42 14.95
N GLN A 12 18.41 11.19 15.78
CA GLN A 12 19.69 10.64 15.33
C GLN A 12 19.56 9.24 14.70
N ALA A 13 18.48 8.50 14.96
CA ALA A 13 18.19 7.24 14.29
C ALA A 13 17.81 7.41 12.80
N ASP A 14 17.35 8.61 12.42
CA ASP A 14 17.01 8.96 11.04
C ASP A 14 18.21 9.60 10.32
N TYR A 15 19.01 10.39 11.06
CA TYR A 15 20.16 11.11 10.55
C TYR A 15 21.29 11.17 11.59
N ASP A 16 22.42 10.49 11.33
CA ASP A 16 23.53 10.35 12.29
C ASP A 16 24.14 11.69 12.78
N TRP A 17 24.01 12.76 11.99
CA TRP A 17 24.55 14.09 12.30
C TRP A 17 23.66 14.93 13.22
N MET A 18 22.44 14.48 13.54
CA MET A 18 21.52 15.24 14.39
C MET A 18 21.91 15.17 15.86
N ASN A 19 21.97 16.34 16.51
CA ASN A 19 22.09 16.46 17.96
C ASN A 19 20.70 16.69 18.56
N GLY A 20 20.11 15.63 19.12
CA GLY A 20 18.77 15.66 19.71
C GLY A 20 17.66 15.27 18.74
N SER A 21 16.41 15.58 19.12
CA SER A 21 15.23 15.16 18.39
C SER A 21 14.33 16.34 18.04
N VAL A 22 13.75 16.33 16.85
CA VAL A 22 12.79 17.33 16.38
C VAL A 22 11.39 16.73 16.42
N PRO A 23 10.48 17.23 17.30
CA PRO A 23 9.08 16.86 17.27
C PRO A 23 8.43 17.43 16.00
N THR A 24 7.63 16.61 15.33
CA THR A 24 6.97 16.96 14.07
C THR A 24 5.64 16.23 13.93
N ILE A 25 5.03 16.31 12.75
CA ILE A 25 3.84 15.56 12.36
C ILE A 25 4.16 14.71 11.13
N ALA A 26 3.58 13.51 11.09
CA ALA A 26 3.64 12.61 9.95
C ALA A 26 2.25 12.41 9.34
N VAL A 27 2.23 12.17 8.04
CA VAL A 27 1.05 11.73 7.28
C VAL A 27 1.23 10.29 6.85
N LYS A 28 0.13 9.60 6.53
CA LYS A 28 0.17 8.24 5.98
C LYS A 28 0.41 8.27 4.47
N THR A 29 1.14 7.28 3.97
CA THR A 29 1.35 7.07 2.53
C THR A 29 0.40 5.99 2.01
N VAL A 30 -0.22 6.24 0.87
CA VAL A 30 -1.09 5.28 0.17
C VAL A 30 -0.65 5.12 -1.29
N LEU A 31 -0.81 3.92 -1.84
CA LEU A 31 -0.72 3.67 -3.27
C LEU A 31 -2.14 3.65 -3.84
N MET A 32 -2.42 4.52 -4.80
CA MET A 32 -3.76 4.72 -5.34
C MET A 32 -3.85 4.30 -6.80
N SER A 33 -5.03 3.84 -7.20
CA SER A 33 -5.40 3.62 -8.60
C SER A 33 -6.82 4.12 -8.85
N PHE A 34 -7.23 4.07 -10.11
CA PHE A 34 -8.61 4.31 -10.50
C PHE A 34 -9.51 3.14 -10.06
N ASP A 35 -10.75 3.43 -9.67
CA ASP A 35 -11.73 2.40 -9.30
C ASP A 35 -12.28 1.67 -10.54
N PHE A 36 -11.57 0.61 -10.93
CA PHE A 36 -11.99 -0.29 -12.00
C PHE A 36 -13.05 -1.31 -11.56
N SER A 37 -13.47 -1.33 -10.30
CA SER A 37 -14.58 -2.18 -9.83
C SER A 37 -15.95 -1.56 -10.11
N SER A 38 -15.99 -0.26 -10.39
CA SER A 38 -17.22 0.51 -10.59
C SER A 38 -18.06 0.14 -11.83
N LYS A 39 -17.48 -0.58 -12.82
CA LYS A 39 -18.19 -1.02 -14.04
C LYS A 39 -17.76 -2.42 -14.45
N GLN A 40 -18.61 -3.12 -15.20
CA GLN A 40 -18.38 -4.52 -15.61
C GLN A 40 -18.12 -4.70 -17.11
N ASN A 41 -17.74 -3.64 -17.82
CA ASN A 41 -17.38 -3.76 -19.25
C ASN A 41 -15.99 -4.40 -19.41
N PRO A 42 -15.64 -4.92 -20.62
CA PRO A 42 -14.38 -5.65 -20.83
C PRO A 42 -13.12 -4.89 -20.41
N TYR A 43 -13.09 -3.56 -20.60
CA TYR A 43 -11.96 -2.73 -20.19
C TYR A 43 -11.81 -2.69 -18.67
N PHE A 44 -12.89 -2.44 -17.93
CA PHE A 44 -12.87 -2.38 -16.46
C PHE A 44 -12.50 -3.74 -15.86
N THR A 45 -13.09 -4.82 -16.35
CA THR A 45 -12.78 -6.18 -15.90
C THR A 45 -11.29 -6.51 -16.10
N MET A 46 -10.74 -6.22 -17.29
CA MET A 46 -9.32 -6.45 -17.57
C MET A 46 -8.40 -5.61 -16.65
N ARG A 47 -8.70 -4.33 -16.44
CA ARG A 47 -7.89 -3.47 -15.57
C ARG A 47 -7.97 -3.88 -14.11
N CYS A 48 -9.15 -4.28 -13.65
CA CYS A 48 -9.35 -4.82 -12.31
C CYS A 48 -8.51 -6.08 -12.07
N GLN A 49 -8.46 -7.00 -13.05
CA GLN A 49 -7.59 -8.18 -13.00
C GLN A 49 -6.09 -7.83 -12.97
N GLN A 50 -5.67 -6.79 -13.70
CA GLN A 50 -4.28 -6.31 -13.66
C GLN A 50 -3.91 -5.77 -12.27
N LEU A 51 -4.82 -5.03 -11.63
CA LEU A 51 -4.64 -4.56 -10.24
C LEU A 51 -4.61 -5.73 -9.25
N ALA A 52 -5.47 -6.74 -9.42
CA ALA A 52 -5.44 -7.96 -8.60
C ALA A 52 -4.07 -8.64 -8.68
N LYS A 53 -3.51 -8.75 -9.89
CA LYS A 53 -2.17 -9.30 -10.11
C LYS A 53 -1.08 -8.48 -9.42
N LEU A 54 -1.11 -7.15 -9.56
CA LEU A 54 -0.15 -6.28 -8.89
C LEU A 54 -0.23 -6.42 -7.36
N GLY A 55 -1.44 -6.35 -6.80
CA GLY A 55 -1.67 -6.48 -5.37
C GLY A 55 -1.22 -7.83 -4.82
N GLN A 56 -1.47 -8.92 -5.56
CA GLN A 56 -1.00 -10.25 -5.18
C GLN A 56 0.53 -10.33 -5.15
N VAL A 57 1.22 -9.83 -6.18
CA VAL A 57 2.69 -9.87 -6.23
C VAL A 57 3.29 -9.05 -5.09
N ILE A 58 2.76 -7.85 -4.81
CA ILE A 58 3.23 -7.03 -3.68
C ILE A 58 3.08 -7.82 -2.38
N ARG A 59 1.88 -8.34 -2.08
CA ARG A 59 1.61 -9.10 -0.84
C ARG A 59 2.50 -10.34 -0.71
N ALA A 60 2.66 -11.11 -1.79
CA ALA A 60 3.47 -12.33 -1.82
C ALA A 60 4.95 -12.04 -1.53
N HIS A 61 5.45 -10.88 -1.95
CA HIS A 61 6.86 -10.48 -1.78
C HIS A 61 7.10 -9.50 -0.63
N MET A 62 6.09 -9.14 0.18
CA MET A 62 6.26 -8.22 1.31
C MET A 62 7.30 -8.70 2.32
N GLY A 63 7.39 -10.02 2.55
CA GLY A 63 8.42 -10.60 3.42
C GLY A 63 9.83 -10.27 2.94
N GLN A 64 10.08 -10.44 1.64
CA GLN A 64 11.34 -10.09 1.00
C GLN A 64 11.61 -8.58 1.07
N LEU A 65 10.60 -7.74 0.76
CA LEU A 65 10.74 -6.28 0.84
C LEU A 65 11.11 -5.81 2.25
N ARG A 66 10.56 -6.42 3.30
CA ARG A 66 10.90 -6.12 4.70
C ARG A 66 12.31 -6.55 5.09
N GLN A 67 12.84 -7.62 4.47
CA GLN A 67 14.15 -8.18 4.78
C GLN A 67 15.28 -7.48 3.99
N THR A 68 15.09 -7.29 2.69
CA THR A 68 16.15 -6.86 1.77
C THR A 68 15.89 -5.50 1.12
N GLY A 69 14.68 -4.96 1.24
CA GLY A 69 14.32 -3.67 0.68
C GLY A 69 14.76 -2.50 1.56
N HIS A 70 14.39 -1.30 1.14
CA HIS A 70 14.55 -0.09 1.94
C HIS A 70 13.99 -0.26 3.37
N PRO A 71 14.67 0.23 4.43
CA PRO A 71 14.26 0.01 5.83
C PRO A 71 12.79 0.36 6.12
N LYS A 72 12.26 1.38 5.43
CA LYS A 72 10.86 1.80 5.56
C LYS A 72 9.83 0.70 5.27
N TRP A 73 10.17 -0.32 4.49
CA TRP A 73 9.27 -1.46 4.23
C TRP A 73 8.90 -2.23 5.50
N LYS A 74 9.74 -2.20 6.54
CA LYS A 74 9.47 -2.81 7.84
C LYS A 74 8.27 -2.17 8.54
N GLU A 75 7.97 -0.91 8.24
CA GLU A 75 6.87 -0.15 8.82
C GLU A 75 5.58 -0.27 8.01
N VAL A 76 5.62 -0.81 6.79
CA VAL A 76 4.44 -0.88 5.92
C VAL A 76 3.47 -1.95 6.42
N ASN A 77 2.26 -1.52 6.79
CA ASN A 77 1.12 -2.39 7.06
C ASN A 77 0.06 -2.23 5.96
N LEU A 78 -0.09 -3.24 5.09
CA LEU A 78 -1.05 -3.21 4.00
C LEU A 78 -2.51 -3.35 4.46
N ASP A 79 -2.76 -3.74 5.70
CA ASP A 79 -4.10 -3.93 6.27
C ASP A 79 -4.51 -2.80 7.22
N GLU A 80 -3.71 -1.73 7.28
CA GLU A 80 -3.99 -0.57 8.09
C GLU A 80 -5.22 0.20 7.60
N ALA A 81 -6.10 0.58 8.53
CA ALA A 81 -7.22 1.46 8.25
C ALA A 81 -6.77 2.93 8.10
N ILE A 82 -7.24 3.60 7.05
CA ILE A 82 -6.86 4.97 6.69
C ILE A 82 -8.10 5.86 6.72
N GLY A 83 -8.49 6.35 7.91
CA GLY A 83 -9.70 7.17 8.08
C GLY A 83 -10.92 6.49 7.45
N ASP A 84 -11.66 7.23 6.62
CA ASP A 84 -12.84 6.73 5.90
C ASP A 84 -12.52 6.08 4.54
N TRP A 85 -11.24 5.96 4.19
CA TRP A 85 -10.83 5.39 2.91
C TRP A 85 -10.99 3.87 2.91
N LYS A 86 -11.72 3.37 1.92
CA LYS A 86 -11.91 1.93 1.72
C LYS A 86 -10.77 1.37 0.88
N PRO A 87 -10.19 0.21 1.24
CA PRO A 87 -9.24 -0.47 0.38
C PRO A 87 -9.85 -0.81 -0.98
N ASP A 88 -9.06 -0.64 -2.05
CA ASP A 88 -9.47 -0.99 -3.40
C ASP A 88 -9.77 -2.50 -3.53
N THR A 89 -10.96 -2.83 -4.03
CA THR A 89 -11.45 -4.21 -4.13
C THR A 89 -10.71 -5.00 -5.20
N CYS A 90 -10.35 -4.37 -6.31
CA CYS A 90 -9.62 -5.01 -7.41
C CYS A 90 -8.26 -5.52 -6.95
N SER A 91 -7.48 -4.68 -6.25
CA SER A 91 -6.14 -5.02 -5.73
C SER A 91 -6.16 -6.13 -4.68
N ARG A 92 -7.30 -6.36 -4.01
CA ARG A 92 -7.49 -7.41 -2.99
C ARG A 92 -8.19 -8.66 -3.51
N SER A 93 -8.67 -8.64 -4.75
CA SER A 93 -9.33 -9.79 -5.37
C SER A 93 -8.33 -10.91 -5.65
N ALA A 94 -8.81 -12.16 -5.63
CA ALA A 94 -8.07 -13.27 -6.17
C ALA A 94 -7.89 -13.09 -7.69
N ILE A 95 -6.75 -13.48 -8.23
CA ILE A 95 -6.61 -13.60 -9.69
C ILE A 95 -7.54 -14.74 -10.12
N LEU A 96 -8.58 -14.42 -10.88
CA LEU A 96 -9.37 -15.45 -11.56
C LEU A 96 -8.42 -16.19 -12.50
N ALA A 97 -8.26 -17.50 -12.30
CA ALA A 97 -7.50 -18.33 -13.21
C ALA A 97 -8.12 -18.17 -14.60
N ALA A 98 -7.30 -17.88 -15.60
CA ALA A 98 -7.76 -17.87 -16.98
C ALA A 98 -8.36 -19.25 -17.25
N ALA A 99 -9.65 -19.30 -17.60
CA ALA A 99 -10.30 -20.53 -17.99
C ALA A 99 -9.45 -21.20 -19.08
N THR A 100 -8.93 -22.38 -18.77
CA THR A 100 -8.24 -23.24 -19.73
C THR A 100 -9.20 -23.45 -20.88
N ARG A 101 -8.94 -22.81 -22.03
CA ARG A 101 -9.62 -23.16 -23.27
C ARG A 101 -9.04 -24.50 -23.69
N ASN A 102 -9.83 -25.55 -23.49
CA ASN A 102 -9.63 -26.86 -24.14
C ASN A 102 -9.79 -26.71 -25.65
#